data_AF-A0A8C4PWT0-F1
#
_entry.id   AF-A0A8C4PWT0-F1
#
_cell.length_a   1.000
_cell.length_b   1.000
_cell.length_c   1.000
_cell.angle_alpha   90.00
_cell.angle_beta   90.00
_cell.angle_gamma   90.00
#
_symmetry.space_group_name_H-M   'P 1'
#
loop_
_entity.id
_entity.type
_entity.pdbx_description
1 polymer ?
#
loop_
_entity_poly.entity_id
_entity_poly.type
_entity_poly.pdbx_seq_one_letter_code
_entity_poly.pdbx_strand_id
1 'polypeptide(L)'
;MRLWVRLARQWMLSLPQGEEHKNAEMSLQKIKTECLRTATESALLQHSLHQPDFVKLIGRPARLLFKLYEHASITERFLQPLGHGYPDIHALATEIAEINETDLDKIKMMMQQTLLTENQQTTFREVQITSQNLLWDIPEENMARLIYLLQALPPDDGAHFLFTVADLTFSDVSVTYCQRARALRCLLYIADSKTIEKVTFKSVEQLWCYLKSCVYLSKLESLNIPYTFKAFQSSPKEGIIKGLWKNHNQEPHAVQLVAQMSVDYAISDANLWAGVLQKLFTFGLLNQLGEVLVKLNSFSCLWQIPNLARMWTAVILTPLMEVLSPTSPEQEKACRQSFLLLLRCPVLADLDILAFGKRFALAGRPSLAVASLLLVPVGADRRKHIQDLLNNCCLETLLSQATEDVREGDFSVLAKQVIKMALEHMVEMGETRIKAAHLPLIKDFVFGQQRIRGLLEHLIENGWETELLRLIAEHLKHSGESVPQGVSPSELLKRFVDKSENTP
;
A
#
# COMPACT_ATOMS: atom_id res chain seq x y z
N MET A 1 -21.98 46.03 -2.86
CA MET A 1 -23.17 45.15 -2.71
C MET A 1 -24.21 45.70 -1.71
N ARG A 2 -23.84 46.04 -0.46
CA ARG A 2 -24.76 46.56 0.58
C ARG A 2 -25.55 47.83 0.19
N LEU A 3 -25.02 48.66 -0.70
CA LEU A 3 -25.62 49.95 -1.08
C LEU A 3 -26.90 49.78 -1.94
N TRP A 4 -26.88 48.86 -2.90
CA TRP A 4 -28.02 48.58 -3.81
C TRP A 4 -29.21 47.96 -3.06
N VAL A 5 -28.94 47.00 -2.18
CA VAL A 5 -29.97 46.39 -1.32
C VAL A 5 -30.55 47.43 -0.35
N ARG A 6 -29.72 48.36 0.17
CA ARG A 6 -30.18 49.45 1.05
C ARG A 6 -31.09 50.42 0.32
N LEU A 7 -30.73 50.84 -0.90
CA LEU A 7 -31.54 51.72 -1.74
C LEU A 7 -32.87 51.06 -2.14
N ALA A 8 -32.84 49.80 -2.55
CA ALA A 8 -34.06 49.05 -2.87
C ALA A 8 -34.99 48.90 -1.64
N ARG A 9 -34.42 48.71 -0.44
CA ARG A 9 -35.18 48.63 0.81
C ARG A 9 -35.81 49.98 1.18
N GLN A 10 -35.08 51.08 1.02
CA GLN A 10 -35.60 52.42 1.26
C GLN A 10 -36.73 52.78 0.28
N TRP A 11 -36.59 52.38 -0.99
CA TRP A 11 -37.66 52.55 -1.98
C TRP A 11 -38.92 51.75 -1.61
N MET A 12 -38.78 50.48 -1.23
CA MET A 12 -39.91 49.66 -0.78
C MET A 12 -40.65 50.28 0.43
N LEU A 13 -39.91 50.83 1.40
CA LEU A 13 -40.47 51.49 2.59
C LEU A 13 -41.16 52.83 2.27
N SER A 14 -40.85 53.45 1.13
CA SER A 14 -41.47 54.70 0.70
C SER A 14 -42.81 54.53 -0.04
N LEU A 15 -43.20 53.29 -0.34
CA LEU A 15 -44.42 52.98 -1.08
C LEU A 15 -45.60 52.65 -0.15
N PRO A 16 -46.82 53.11 -0.45
CA PRO A 16 -48.03 52.73 0.28
C PRO A 16 -48.35 51.24 0.09
N GLN A 17 -49.01 50.61 1.08
CA GLN A 17 -49.38 49.19 0.98
C GLN A 17 -50.38 48.96 -0.16
N GLY A 18 -50.00 48.14 -1.14
CA GLY A 18 -50.75 47.88 -2.37
C GLY A 18 -49.99 46.97 -3.34
N GLU A 19 -50.42 46.90 -4.61
CA GLU A 19 -49.71 46.12 -5.64
C GLU A 19 -48.27 46.60 -5.88
N GLU A 20 -48.05 47.92 -5.84
CA GLU A 20 -46.72 48.50 -6.04
C GLU A 20 -45.74 48.09 -4.93
N HIS A 21 -46.21 47.98 -3.68
CA HIS A 21 -45.40 47.48 -2.56
C HIS A 21 -45.02 46.00 -2.75
N LYS A 22 -45.97 45.16 -3.20
CA LYS A 22 -45.70 43.74 -3.51
C LYS A 22 -44.69 43.58 -4.67
N ASN A 23 -44.81 44.41 -5.71
CA ASN A 23 -43.86 44.42 -6.84
C ASN A 23 -42.46 44.89 -6.42
N ALA A 24 -42.39 45.89 -5.53
CA ALA A 24 -41.14 46.35 -4.95
C ALA A 24 -40.49 45.28 -4.06
N GLU A 25 -41.28 44.55 -3.27
CA GLU A 25 -40.82 43.42 -2.45
C GLU A 25 -40.24 42.28 -3.31
N MET A 26 -40.93 41.89 -4.38
CA MET A 26 -40.42 40.90 -5.35
C MET A 26 -39.12 41.35 -6.02
N SER A 27 -39.02 42.63 -6.39
CA SER A 27 -37.82 43.19 -7.02
C SER A 27 -36.64 43.25 -6.05
N LEU A 28 -36.90 43.59 -4.79
CA LEU A 28 -35.92 43.56 -3.71
C LEU A 28 -35.42 42.13 -3.44
N GLN A 29 -36.30 41.12 -3.47
CA GLN A 29 -35.88 39.73 -3.36
C GLN A 29 -34.98 39.32 -4.53
N LYS A 30 -35.33 39.65 -5.78
CA LYS A 30 -34.49 39.36 -6.95
C LYS A 30 -33.10 39.99 -6.85
N ILE A 31 -33.01 41.27 -6.47
CA ILE A 31 -31.73 41.98 -6.29
C ILE A 31 -30.89 41.32 -5.19
N LYS A 32 -31.51 40.93 -4.08
CA LYS A 32 -30.83 40.19 -3.01
C LYS A 32 -30.29 38.85 -3.53
N THR A 33 -31.10 38.05 -4.20
CA THR A 33 -30.67 36.76 -4.75
C THR A 33 -29.49 36.92 -5.70
N GLU A 34 -29.52 37.89 -6.61
CA GLU A 34 -28.42 38.12 -7.56
C GLU A 34 -27.13 38.62 -6.88
N CYS A 35 -27.28 39.47 -5.86
CA CYS A 35 -26.16 39.88 -5.02
C CYS A 35 -25.51 38.67 -4.33
N LEU A 36 -26.30 37.79 -3.73
CA LEU A 36 -25.80 36.57 -3.07
C LEU A 36 -25.10 35.63 -4.05
N ARG A 37 -25.66 35.46 -5.26
CA ARG A 37 -25.04 34.66 -6.33
C ARG A 37 -23.67 35.21 -6.72
N THR A 38 -23.59 36.52 -6.97
CA THR A 38 -22.33 37.20 -7.34
C THR A 38 -21.30 37.16 -6.22
N ALA A 39 -21.73 37.30 -4.95
CA ALA A 39 -20.83 37.19 -3.80
C ALA A 39 -20.26 35.77 -3.68
N THR A 40 -21.12 34.76 -3.82
CA THR A 40 -20.71 33.35 -3.79
C THR A 40 -19.74 33.01 -4.92
N GLU A 41 -19.99 33.55 -6.12
CA GLU A 41 -19.07 33.40 -7.26
C GLU A 41 -17.70 34.06 -7.00
N SER A 42 -17.71 35.26 -6.43
CA SER A 42 -16.48 35.96 -6.06
C SER A 42 -15.66 35.17 -5.03
N ALA A 43 -16.32 34.56 -4.03
CA ALA A 43 -15.64 33.70 -3.05
C ALA A 43 -14.99 32.48 -3.74
N LEU A 44 -15.69 31.80 -4.66
CA LEU A 44 -15.13 30.68 -5.42
C LEU A 44 -13.90 31.10 -6.25
N LEU A 45 -13.91 32.29 -6.86
CA LEU A 45 -12.77 32.81 -7.61
C LEU A 45 -11.57 33.10 -6.70
N GLN A 46 -11.79 33.70 -5.53
CA GLN A 46 -10.72 34.04 -4.58
C GLN A 46 -10.00 32.80 -4.05
N HIS A 47 -10.73 31.71 -3.81
CA HIS A 47 -10.17 30.42 -3.36
C HIS A 47 -9.72 29.51 -4.51
N SER A 48 -9.65 30.01 -5.75
CA SER A 48 -9.26 29.24 -6.95
C SER A 48 -10.09 27.98 -7.21
N LEU A 49 -11.38 28.00 -6.82
CA LEU A 49 -12.34 26.89 -6.95
C LEU A 49 -13.51 27.24 -7.88
N HIS A 50 -13.24 27.94 -9.00
CA HIS A 50 -14.24 28.29 -10.03
C HIS A 50 -14.36 27.19 -11.10
N GLN A 51 -14.60 25.95 -10.67
CA GLN A 51 -14.88 24.84 -11.59
C GLN A 51 -16.36 24.89 -12.03
N PRO A 52 -16.69 24.45 -13.26
CA PRO A 52 -18.07 24.52 -13.79
C PRO A 52 -19.09 23.77 -12.91
N ASP A 53 -18.65 22.75 -12.17
CA ASP A 53 -19.52 21.98 -11.29
C ASP A 53 -19.92 22.74 -10.02
N PHE A 54 -19.05 23.61 -9.49
CA PHE A 54 -19.38 24.51 -8.39
C PHE A 54 -20.24 25.69 -8.88
N VAL A 55 -19.93 26.24 -10.06
CA VAL A 55 -20.66 27.37 -10.66
C VAL A 55 -22.13 27.01 -10.92
N LYS A 56 -22.42 25.79 -11.37
CA LYS A 56 -23.80 25.28 -11.56
C LYS A 56 -24.63 25.25 -10.26
N LEU A 57 -23.96 25.18 -9.10
CA LEU A 57 -24.61 25.11 -7.79
C LEU A 57 -24.76 26.48 -7.12
N ILE A 58 -24.30 27.56 -7.77
CA ILE A 58 -24.52 28.94 -7.29
C ILE A 58 -26.03 29.20 -7.18
N GLY A 59 -26.47 29.63 -5.98
CA GLY A 59 -27.88 29.78 -5.60
C GLY A 59 -28.49 28.56 -4.88
N ARG A 60 -27.73 27.48 -4.68
CA ARG A 60 -28.10 26.33 -3.84
C ARG A 60 -27.01 26.08 -2.77
N PRO A 61 -26.89 26.96 -1.76
CA PRO A 61 -25.74 27.00 -0.85
C PRO A 61 -25.52 25.66 -0.13
N ALA A 62 -26.57 24.99 0.34
CA ALA A 62 -26.42 23.68 0.97
C ALA A 62 -25.78 22.64 0.04
N ARG A 63 -26.26 22.52 -1.22
CA ARG A 63 -25.70 21.55 -2.19
C ARG A 63 -24.28 21.91 -2.61
N LEU A 64 -23.98 23.21 -2.72
CA LEU A 64 -22.64 23.69 -3.00
C LEU A 64 -21.67 23.30 -1.87
N LEU A 65 -22.07 23.51 -0.60
CA LEU A 65 -21.27 23.12 0.56
C LEU A 65 -21.03 21.60 0.59
N PHE A 66 -22.05 20.77 0.34
CA PHE A 66 -21.87 19.31 0.15
C PHE A 66 -20.83 19.01 -0.93
N LYS A 67 -20.93 19.65 -2.09
CA LYS A 67 -20.01 19.39 -3.20
C LYS A 67 -18.57 19.83 -2.91
N LEU A 68 -18.38 20.89 -2.14
CA LEU A 68 -17.05 21.37 -1.76
C LEU A 68 -16.28 20.34 -0.92
N TYR A 69 -16.96 19.68 0.02
CA TYR A 69 -16.36 18.61 0.84
C TYR A 69 -16.18 17.28 0.09
N GLU A 70 -16.69 17.16 -1.15
CA GLU A 70 -16.37 16.05 -2.05
C GLU A 70 -15.10 16.29 -2.88
N HIS A 71 -14.48 17.47 -2.82
CA HIS A 71 -13.36 17.84 -3.67
C HIS A 71 -12.15 16.92 -3.48
N ALA A 72 -11.53 16.50 -4.60
CA ALA A 72 -10.44 15.52 -4.62
C ALA A 72 -9.20 15.95 -3.82
N SER A 73 -8.97 17.26 -3.67
CA SER A 73 -7.86 17.77 -2.86
C SER A 73 -7.90 17.28 -1.41
N ILE A 74 -9.08 16.92 -0.88
CA ILE A 74 -9.18 16.40 0.49
C ILE A 74 -8.49 15.05 0.59
N THR A 75 -8.75 14.13 -0.33
CA THR A 75 -8.12 12.80 -0.33
C THR A 75 -6.67 12.85 -0.79
N GLU A 76 -6.35 13.71 -1.76
CA GLU A 76 -4.98 13.91 -2.25
C GLU A 76 -4.03 14.36 -1.13
N ARG A 77 -4.49 15.17 -0.17
CA ARG A 77 -3.69 15.56 1.02
C ARG A 77 -3.21 14.36 1.83
N PHE A 78 -3.98 13.27 1.90
CA PHE A 78 -3.58 12.06 2.60
C PHE A 78 -2.63 11.19 1.77
N LEU A 79 -2.75 11.24 0.43
CA LEU A 79 -1.84 10.56 -0.49
C LEU A 79 -0.49 11.28 -0.60
N GLN A 80 -0.50 12.61 -0.56
CA GLN A 80 0.65 13.48 -0.70
C GLN A 80 0.66 14.56 0.39
N PRO A 81 1.06 14.23 1.62
CA PRO A 81 1.07 15.16 2.76
C PRO A 81 2.00 16.38 2.55
N LEU A 82 3.05 16.21 1.76
CA LEU A 82 4.01 17.27 1.38
C LEU A 82 3.57 18.03 0.11
N GLY A 83 2.38 17.77 -0.41
CA GLY A 83 1.82 18.51 -1.54
C GLY A 83 1.58 19.98 -1.17
N HIS A 84 1.78 20.88 -2.13
CA HIS A 84 1.61 22.31 -1.96
C HIS A 84 0.40 22.79 -2.77
N GLY A 85 -0.25 23.88 -2.35
CA GLY A 85 -1.31 24.54 -3.13
C GLY A 85 -2.70 23.96 -3.00
N TYR A 86 -2.97 23.13 -2.00
CA TYR A 86 -4.32 22.63 -1.75
C TYR A 86 -5.25 23.73 -1.22
N PRO A 87 -6.47 23.87 -1.76
CA PRO A 87 -7.42 24.92 -1.36
C PRO A 87 -7.95 24.71 0.07
N ASP A 88 -8.16 25.79 0.81
CA ASP A 88 -8.78 25.76 2.14
C ASP A 88 -10.31 25.69 2.01
N ILE A 89 -10.83 24.48 2.03
CA ILE A 89 -12.27 24.21 1.88
C ILE A 89 -13.04 24.66 3.11
N HIS A 90 -12.45 24.65 4.31
CA HIS A 90 -13.12 25.13 5.51
C HIS A 90 -13.34 26.64 5.49
N ALA A 91 -12.31 27.40 5.09
CA ALA A 91 -12.40 28.85 4.96
C ALA A 91 -13.48 29.23 3.93
N LEU A 92 -13.43 28.63 2.73
CA LEU A 92 -14.43 28.87 1.69
C LEU A 92 -15.85 28.46 2.12
N ALA A 93 -16.00 27.32 2.80
CA ALA A 93 -17.31 26.87 3.28
C ALA A 93 -17.91 27.85 4.32
N THR A 94 -17.07 28.42 5.19
CA THR A 94 -17.47 29.40 6.19
C THR A 94 -17.91 30.70 5.51
N GLU A 95 -17.13 31.20 4.56
CA GLU A 95 -17.45 32.39 3.79
C GLU A 95 -18.77 32.23 2.99
N ILE A 96 -18.96 31.09 2.31
CA ILE A 96 -20.20 30.82 1.56
C ILE A 96 -21.41 30.72 2.50
N ALA A 97 -21.26 30.10 3.67
CA ALA A 97 -22.31 29.99 4.66
C ALA A 97 -22.70 31.37 5.23
N GLU A 98 -21.73 32.23 5.51
CA GLU A 98 -21.95 33.61 5.95
C GLU A 98 -22.63 34.46 4.87
N ILE A 99 -22.19 34.35 3.61
CA ILE A 99 -22.79 35.06 2.48
C ILE A 99 -24.27 34.67 2.35
N ASN A 100 -24.58 33.38 2.42
CA ASN A 100 -25.92 32.85 2.13
C ASN A 100 -26.79 32.63 3.38
N GLU A 101 -26.38 33.10 4.56
CA GLU A 101 -27.07 32.91 5.84
C GLU A 101 -27.49 31.44 6.07
N THR A 102 -26.60 30.51 5.71
CA THR A 102 -26.86 29.07 5.76
C THR A 102 -26.24 28.47 7.01
N ASP A 103 -26.98 27.60 7.70
CA ASP A 103 -26.49 26.88 8.89
C ASP A 103 -25.45 25.82 8.49
N LEU A 104 -24.17 26.20 8.60
CA LEU A 104 -23.04 25.34 8.25
C LEU A 104 -22.91 24.16 9.21
N ASP A 105 -23.23 24.32 10.49
CA ASP A 105 -23.08 23.27 11.50
C ASP A 105 -24.09 22.16 11.27
N LYS A 106 -25.34 22.51 10.94
CA LYS A 106 -26.34 21.53 10.52
C LYS A 106 -25.91 20.77 9.26
N ILE A 107 -25.31 21.46 8.29
CA ILE A 107 -24.80 20.81 7.08
C ILE A 107 -23.65 19.86 7.40
N LYS A 108 -22.67 20.29 8.21
CA LYS A 108 -21.55 19.44 8.67
C LYS A 108 -22.07 18.20 9.41
N MET A 109 -23.08 18.34 10.28
CA MET A 109 -23.72 17.22 10.97
C MET A 109 -24.35 16.22 9.98
N MET A 110 -25.08 16.71 8.97
CA MET A 110 -25.66 15.85 7.93
C MET A 110 -24.59 15.16 7.08
N MET A 111 -23.49 15.85 6.75
CA MET A 111 -22.34 15.25 6.05
C MET A 111 -21.67 14.16 6.89
N GLN A 112 -21.42 14.42 8.17
CA GLN A 112 -20.81 13.45 9.09
C GLN A 112 -21.64 12.17 9.17
N GLN A 113 -22.97 12.29 9.30
CA GLN A 113 -23.88 11.15 9.29
C GLN A 113 -23.85 10.40 7.96
N THR A 114 -23.81 11.12 6.82
CA THR A 114 -23.77 10.52 5.48
C THR A 114 -22.46 9.75 5.27
N LEU A 115 -21.32 10.35 5.58
CA LEU A 115 -19.98 9.75 5.45
C LEU A 115 -19.77 8.54 6.38
N LEU A 116 -20.43 8.55 7.55
CA LEU A 116 -20.46 7.38 8.43
C LEU A 116 -21.32 6.25 7.87
N THR A 117 -22.45 6.57 7.22
CA THR A 117 -23.51 5.64 6.82
C THR A 117 -23.32 5.03 5.43
N GLU A 118 -22.65 5.71 4.50
CA GLU A 118 -22.48 5.20 3.14
C GLU A 118 -21.73 3.86 3.17
N ASN A 119 -22.52 2.81 2.96
CA ASN A 119 -22.07 1.47 2.67
C ASN A 119 -21.55 1.44 1.23
N GLN A 120 -20.47 2.17 0.97
CA GLN A 120 -19.56 1.62 -0.03
C GLN A 120 -19.23 0.23 0.50
N GLN A 121 -19.37 -0.77 -0.36
CA GLN A 121 -18.87 -2.10 -0.12
C GLN A 121 -17.37 -1.92 0.10
N THR A 122 -16.98 -1.56 1.32
CA THR A 122 -15.59 -1.49 1.75
C THR A 122 -15.15 -2.91 1.58
N THR A 123 -14.53 -3.13 0.42
CA THR A 123 -14.19 -4.44 -0.08
C THR A 123 -13.55 -5.17 1.07
N PHE A 124 -13.92 -6.44 1.26
CA PHE A 124 -13.37 -7.37 2.26
C PHE A 124 -11.83 -7.32 2.44
N ARG A 125 -11.14 -6.65 1.50
CA ARG A 125 -9.70 -6.41 1.35
C ARG A 125 -9.05 -5.40 2.30
N GLU A 126 -9.73 -4.38 2.85
CA GLU A 126 -8.99 -3.23 3.42
C GLU A 126 -8.83 -3.17 4.94
N VAL A 127 -9.40 -4.10 5.70
CA VAL A 127 -9.21 -4.08 7.16
C VAL A 127 -8.39 -5.28 7.60
N GLN A 128 -7.09 -5.24 7.32
CA GLN A 128 -6.11 -6.10 8.00
C GLN A 128 -5.85 -5.51 9.38
N ILE A 129 -6.45 -6.10 10.41
CA ILE A 129 -6.15 -5.75 11.80
C ILE A 129 -4.90 -6.51 12.21
N THR A 130 -3.74 -6.10 11.70
CA THR A 130 -2.46 -6.60 12.23
C THR A 130 -2.18 -5.89 13.53
N SER A 131 -2.16 -6.66 14.63
CA SER A 131 -2.00 -6.18 16.00
C SER A 131 -0.67 -5.51 16.33
N GLN A 132 0.24 -5.30 15.37
CA GLN A 132 1.61 -4.83 15.67
C GLN A 132 2.28 -3.91 14.64
N ASN A 133 1.60 -3.39 13.60
CA ASN A 133 2.21 -2.39 12.72
C ASN A 133 1.29 -1.18 12.50
N LEU A 134 1.64 -0.07 13.17
CA LEU A 134 1.09 1.28 13.05
C LEU A 134 1.44 1.96 11.70
N LEU A 135 1.31 1.23 10.59
CA LEU A 135 1.12 1.90 9.31
C LEU A 135 -0.38 2.11 9.20
N TRP A 136 -0.82 3.31 9.56
CA TRP A 136 -2.12 3.80 9.15
C TRP A 136 -2.15 3.68 7.63
N ASP A 137 -2.81 2.64 7.12
CA ASP A 137 -3.17 2.61 5.70
C ASP A 137 -3.85 3.95 5.38
N ILE A 138 -3.56 4.46 4.18
CA ILE A 138 -4.17 5.71 3.69
C ILE A 138 -5.69 5.60 3.93
N PRO A 139 -6.31 6.57 4.63
CA PRO A 139 -7.73 6.49 4.93
C PRO A 139 -8.55 6.34 3.65
N GLU A 140 -9.56 5.46 3.66
CA GLU A 140 -10.54 5.38 2.57
C GLU A 140 -11.15 6.77 2.30
N GLU A 141 -11.61 7.03 1.08
CA GLU A 141 -12.04 8.36 0.63
C GLU A 141 -13.07 9.01 1.58
N ASN A 142 -14.07 8.26 2.03
CA ASN A 142 -15.08 8.76 2.97
C ASN A 142 -14.52 8.97 4.40
N MET A 143 -13.57 8.15 4.83
CA MET A 143 -12.86 8.33 6.11
C MET A 143 -11.95 9.56 6.06
N ALA A 144 -11.20 9.76 4.97
CA ALA A 144 -10.38 10.95 4.74
C ALA A 144 -11.23 12.24 4.79
N ARG A 145 -12.38 12.23 4.12
CA ARG A 145 -13.34 13.36 4.17
C ARG A 145 -13.90 13.60 5.57
N LEU A 146 -14.25 12.53 6.30
CA LEU A 146 -14.74 12.65 7.66
C LEU A 146 -13.66 13.19 8.61
N ILE A 147 -12.43 12.70 8.50
CA ILE A 147 -11.28 13.21 9.27
C ILE A 147 -11.08 14.69 8.98
N TYR A 148 -11.07 15.08 7.69
CA TYR A 148 -10.93 16.48 7.30
C TYR A 148 -12.04 17.36 7.90
N LEU A 149 -13.30 16.92 7.83
CA LEU A 149 -14.42 17.63 8.45
C LEU A 149 -14.23 17.84 9.96
N LEU A 150 -13.69 16.84 10.66
CA LEU A 150 -13.47 16.87 12.10
C LEU A 150 -12.25 17.72 12.50
N GLN A 151 -11.30 17.98 11.60
CA GLN A 151 -10.16 18.87 11.87
C GLN A 151 -10.57 20.32 12.14
N ALA A 152 -11.77 20.74 11.72
CA ALA A 152 -12.31 22.04 12.05
C ALA A 152 -12.87 22.15 13.48
N LEU A 153 -12.95 21.05 14.23
CA LEU A 153 -13.42 21.01 15.60
C LEU A 153 -12.22 20.88 16.56
N PRO A 154 -12.37 21.30 17.83
CA PRO A 154 -11.44 20.91 18.88
C PRO A 154 -11.29 19.37 18.94
N PRO A 155 -10.08 18.85 19.23
CA PRO A 155 -9.81 17.42 19.19
C PRO A 155 -10.70 16.62 20.15
N ASP A 156 -10.98 17.19 21.33
CA ASP A 156 -11.87 16.60 22.34
C ASP A 156 -13.29 16.44 21.80
N ASP A 157 -13.82 17.44 21.09
CA ASP A 157 -15.21 17.44 20.58
C ASP A 157 -15.37 16.43 19.45
N GLY A 158 -14.41 16.39 18.52
CA GLY A 158 -14.38 15.40 17.44
C GLY A 158 -14.26 13.97 17.98
N ALA A 159 -13.41 13.77 18.99
CA ALA A 159 -13.25 12.48 19.67
C ALA A 159 -14.53 12.05 20.40
N HIS A 160 -15.17 12.97 21.15
CA HIS A 160 -16.44 12.71 21.82
C HIS A 160 -17.53 12.30 20.83
N PHE A 161 -17.70 13.04 19.73
CA PHE A 161 -18.66 12.72 18.68
C PHE A 161 -18.46 11.29 18.14
N LEU A 162 -17.24 10.94 17.75
CA LEU A 162 -16.92 9.63 17.20
C LEU A 162 -17.15 8.50 18.22
N PHE A 163 -16.78 8.73 19.48
CA PHE A 163 -17.02 7.74 20.53
C PHE A 163 -18.50 7.54 20.83
N THR A 164 -19.31 8.61 20.82
CA THR A 164 -20.77 8.52 20.98
C THR A 164 -21.41 7.65 19.89
N VAL A 165 -20.96 7.79 18.63
CA VAL A 165 -21.40 6.92 17.52
C VAL A 165 -20.96 5.47 17.74
N ALA A 166 -19.76 5.25 18.29
CA ALA A 166 -19.21 3.91 18.49
C ALA A 166 -19.81 3.15 19.68
N ASP A 167 -20.02 3.78 20.83
CA ASP A 167 -20.37 3.12 22.11
C ASP A 167 -21.89 2.96 22.32
N LEU A 168 -22.72 3.67 21.53
CA LEU A 168 -24.19 3.62 21.54
C LEU A 168 -24.85 3.64 22.92
N THR A 169 -24.58 4.70 23.67
CA THR A 169 -25.44 5.12 24.77
C THR A 169 -26.48 6.17 24.36
N PHE A 170 -26.46 6.73 23.13
CA PHE A 170 -27.18 7.99 22.83
C PHE A 170 -27.89 8.15 21.46
N SER A 171 -28.20 7.11 20.68
CA SER A 171 -28.99 7.30 19.44
C SER A 171 -30.20 6.36 19.32
N ASP A 172 -31.38 6.96 19.10
CA ASP A 172 -32.64 6.28 18.74
C ASP A 172 -32.57 5.58 17.37
N VAL A 173 -31.51 5.82 16.59
CA VAL A 173 -31.23 5.17 15.30
C VAL A 173 -30.28 3.99 15.54
N SER A 174 -30.64 2.81 15.04
CA SER A 174 -29.78 1.62 15.11
C SER A 174 -28.53 1.79 14.24
N VAL A 175 -27.40 2.11 14.87
CA VAL A 175 -26.10 2.21 14.19
C VAL A 175 -25.50 0.81 14.01
N THR A 176 -25.14 0.48 12.76
CA THR A 176 -24.54 -0.79 12.34
C THR A 176 -23.13 -0.96 12.88
N TYR A 177 -22.60 -2.19 12.96
CA TYR A 177 -21.21 -2.37 13.37
C TYR A 177 -20.20 -1.83 12.36
N CYS A 178 -20.58 -1.70 11.09
CA CYS A 178 -19.76 -1.03 10.07
C CYS A 178 -19.53 0.45 10.43
N GLN A 179 -20.61 1.16 10.74
CA GLN A 179 -20.56 2.56 11.19
C GLN A 179 -19.74 2.71 12.47
N ARG A 180 -19.92 1.81 13.46
CA ARG A 180 -19.13 1.82 14.70
C ARG A 180 -17.64 1.59 14.44
N ALA A 181 -17.29 0.62 13.59
CA ALA A 181 -15.91 0.35 13.22
C ALA A 181 -15.26 1.55 12.53
N ARG A 182 -15.97 2.20 11.59
CA ARG A 182 -15.50 3.43 10.93
C ARG A 182 -15.28 4.56 11.92
N ALA A 183 -16.22 4.79 12.84
CA ALA A 183 -16.09 5.81 13.87
C ALA A 183 -14.87 5.58 14.78
N LEU A 184 -14.65 4.33 15.21
CA LEU A 184 -13.47 3.95 16.01
C LEU A 184 -12.17 4.12 15.23
N ARG A 185 -12.12 3.78 13.93
CA ARG A 185 -10.94 4.02 13.08
C ARG A 185 -10.61 5.51 12.99
N CYS A 186 -11.63 6.35 12.79
CA CYS A 186 -11.45 7.80 12.76
C CYS A 186 -10.95 8.31 14.11
N LEU A 187 -11.51 7.80 15.22
CA LEU A 187 -11.14 8.23 16.58
C LEU A 187 -9.67 7.93 16.85
N LEU A 188 -9.26 6.69 16.56
CA LEU A 188 -7.88 6.25 16.72
C LEU A 188 -6.92 7.04 15.82
N TYR A 189 -7.37 7.54 14.67
CA TYR A 189 -6.57 8.34 13.74
C TYR A 189 -6.38 9.80 14.19
N ILE A 190 -7.44 10.45 14.68
CA ILE A 190 -7.41 11.89 15.00
C ILE A 190 -6.96 12.23 16.42
N ALA A 191 -7.11 11.30 17.35
CA ALA A 191 -6.91 11.55 18.78
C ALA A 191 -5.64 10.85 19.30
N ASP A 192 -4.87 11.55 20.13
CA ASP A 192 -3.74 10.95 20.83
C ASP A 192 -4.21 10.11 22.03
N SER A 193 -3.30 9.31 22.60
CA SER A 193 -3.62 8.41 23.73
C SER A 193 -4.26 9.16 24.91
N LYS A 194 -3.81 10.40 25.18
CA LYS A 194 -4.32 11.21 26.29
C LYS A 194 -5.76 11.66 26.05
N THR A 195 -6.05 12.14 24.84
CA THR A 195 -7.41 12.54 24.45
C THR A 195 -8.34 11.34 24.47
N ILE A 196 -7.90 10.19 23.96
CA ILE A 196 -8.66 8.94 23.97
C ILE A 196 -9.04 8.53 25.39
N GLU A 197 -8.07 8.47 26.31
CA GLU A 197 -8.31 8.07 27.70
C GLU A 197 -9.24 9.05 28.42
N LYS A 198 -9.07 10.35 28.18
CA LYS A 198 -9.92 11.42 28.75
C LYS A 198 -11.37 11.32 28.27
N VAL A 199 -11.59 11.10 26.97
CA VAL A 199 -12.90 11.12 26.33
C VAL A 199 -13.68 9.82 26.57
N THR A 200 -12.98 8.68 26.49
CA THR A 200 -13.62 7.35 26.46
C THR A 200 -13.55 6.61 27.78
N PHE A 201 -12.67 7.03 28.70
CA PHE A 201 -12.30 6.29 29.92
C PHE A 201 -11.81 4.86 29.64
N LYS A 202 -11.35 4.59 28.42
CA LYS A 202 -10.80 3.31 27.96
C LYS A 202 -9.38 3.52 27.46
N SER A 203 -8.54 2.49 27.60
CA SER A 203 -7.19 2.51 27.02
C SER A 203 -7.24 2.34 25.50
N VAL A 204 -6.17 2.76 24.81
CA VAL A 204 -6.05 2.60 23.35
C VAL A 204 -6.17 1.11 22.96
N GLU A 205 -5.59 0.20 23.75
CA GLU A 205 -5.67 -1.26 23.51
C GLU A 205 -7.09 -1.80 23.62
N GLN A 206 -7.87 -1.29 24.59
CA GLN A 206 -9.28 -1.65 24.74
C GLN A 206 -10.11 -1.20 23.53
N LEU A 207 -9.83 -0.01 23.00
CA LEU A 207 -10.48 0.47 21.78
C LEU A 207 -10.07 -0.34 20.55
N TRP A 208 -8.82 -0.78 20.43
CA TRP A 208 -8.39 -1.69 19.37
C TRP A 208 -9.13 -3.04 19.44
N CYS A 209 -9.31 -3.59 20.64
CA CYS A 209 -10.10 -4.81 20.83
C CYS A 209 -11.57 -4.61 20.47
N TYR A 210 -12.12 -3.44 20.80
CA TYR A 210 -13.49 -3.08 20.45
C TYR A 210 -13.65 -2.92 18.93
N LEU A 211 -12.73 -2.23 18.28
CA LEU A 211 -12.66 -2.08 16.82
C LEU A 211 -12.58 -3.44 16.13
N LYS A 212 -11.67 -4.32 16.58
CA LYS A 212 -11.54 -5.69 16.05
C LYS A 212 -12.86 -6.45 16.10
N SER A 213 -13.57 -6.34 17.21
CA SER A 213 -14.88 -6.96 17.37
C SER A 213 -15.93 -6.36 16.44
N CYS A 214 -16.00 -5.02 16.33
CA CYS A 214 -16.92 -4.34 15.42
C CYS A 214 -16.67 -4.73 13.96
N VAL A 215 -15.41 -4.91 13.55
CA VAL A 215 -15.07 -5.32 12.18
C VAL A 215 -15.53 -6.74 11.86
N TYR A 216 -15.43 -7.69 12.79
CA TYR A 216 -16.01 -9.02 12.54
C TYR A 216 -17.53 -9.01 12.59
N LEU A 217 -18.10 -8.25 13.52
CA LEU A 217 -19.54 -8.12 13.65
C LEU A 217 -20.17 -7.46 12.42
N SER A 218 -19.51 -6.48 11.80
CA SER A 218 -19.99 -5.88 10.55
C SER A 218 -19.94 -6.87 9.38
N LYS A 219 -18.92 -7.73 9.33
CA LYS A 219 -18.86 -8.82 8.35
C LYS A 219 -19.98 -9.84 8.58
N LEU A 220 -20.26 -10.21 9.83
CA LEU A 220 -21.38 -11.08 10.18
C LEU A 220 -22.73 -10.44 9.80
N GLU A 221 -22.93 -9.15 10.06
CA GLU A 221 -24.12 -8.40 9.64
C GLU A 221 -24.27 -8.41 8.11
N SER A 222 -23.19 -8.22 7.35
CA SER A 222 -23.22 -8.24 5.88
C SER A 222 -23.59 -9.62 5.30
N LEU A 223 -23.31 -10.68 6.04
CA LEU A 223 -23.71 -12.07 5.73
C LEU A 223 -25.12 -12.40 6.22
N ASN A 224 -25.85 -11.41 6.77
CA ASN A 224 -27.15 -11.57 7.42
C ASN A 224 -27.11 -12.55 8.61
N ILE A 225 -25.99 -12.60 9.33
CA ILE A 225 -25.80 -13.43 10.53
C ILE A 225 -25.91 -12.53 11.76
N PRO A 226 -27.06 -12.50 12.45
CA PRO A 226 -27.27 -11.60 13.57
C PRO A 226 -26.40 -12.04 14.76
N TYR A 227 -25.49 -11.16 15.19
CA TYR A 227 -24.66 -11.39 16.36
C TYR A 227 -24.55 -10.09 17.17
N THR A 228 -24.73 -10.18 18.49
CA THR A 228 -24.54 -9.02 19.37
C THR A 228 -23.10 -8.94 19.84
N PHE A 229 -22.62 -7.73 20.17
CA PHE A 229 -21.29 -7.54 20.72
C PHE A 229 -21.05 -8.37 21.99
N LYS A 230 -22.02 -8.38 22.92
CA LYS A 230 -21.94 -9.16 24.17
C LYS A 230 -21.81 -10.66 23.89
N ALA A 231 -22.64 -11.20 22.99
CA ALA A 231 -22.55 -12.60 22.60
C ALA A 231 -21.21 -12.91 21.92
N PHE A 232 -20.72 -12.02 21.06
CA PHE A 232 -19.46 -12.23 20.34
C PHE A 232 -18.30 -12.28 21.31
N GLN A 233 -18.27 -11.36 22.28
CA GLN A 233 -17.21 -11.28 23.27
C GLN A 233 -17.15 -12.53 24.16
N SER A 234 -18.31 -12.98 24.68
CA SER A 234 -18.39 -14.10 25.62
C SER A 234 -18.24 -15.48 24.97
N SER A 235 -18.55 -15.61 23.69
CA SER A 235 -18.52 -16.91 23.00
C SER A 235 -17.10 -17.36 22.64
N PRO A 236 -16.80 -18.67 22.70
CA PRO A 236 -15.54 -19.21 22.23
C PRO A 236 -15.41 -19.00 20.73
N LYS A 237 -14.36 -18.30 20.29
CA LYS A 237 -14.19 -17.86 18.90
C LYS A 237 -14.07 -19.04 17.95
N GLU A 238 -13.41 -20.11 18.38
CA GLU A 238 -13.36 -21.38 17.64
C GLU A 238 -14.75 -21.95 17.33
N GLY A 239 -15.68 -21.89 18.29
CA GLY A 239 -17.05 -22.37 18.10
C GLY A 239 -17.81 -21.53 17.05
N ILE A 240 -17.64 -20.21 17.07
CA ILE A 240 -18.21 -19.31 16.06
C ILE A 240 -17.65 -19.67 14.68
N ILE A 241 -16.34 -19.80 14.56
CA ILE A 241 -15.63 -20.10 13.31
C ILE A 241 -16.10 -21.45 12.73
N LYS A 242 -16.17 -22.50 13.56
CA LYS A 242 -16.66 -23.82 13.14
C LYS A 242 -18.14 -23.79 12.73
N GLY A 243 -18.97 -23.02 13.44
CA GLY A 243 -20.37 -22.80 13.08
C GLY A 243 -20.53 -22.11 11.72
N LEU A 244 -19.77 -21.04 11.48
CA LEU A 244 -19.72 -20.34 10.19
C LEU A 244 -19.28 -21.28 9.07
N TRP A 245 -18.21 -22.03 9.28
CA TRP A 245 -17.71 -23.00 8.31
C TRP A 245 -18.74 -24.07 7.96
N LYS A 246 -19.45 -24.60 8.96
CA LYS A 246 -20.47 -25.64 8.74
C LYS A 246 -21.64 -25.14 7.90
N ASN A 247 -22.08 -23.91 8.15
CA ASN A 247 -23.34 -23.39 7.60
C ASN A 247 -23.16 -22.52 6.33
N HIS A 248 -21.99 -21.90 6.13
CA HIS A 248 -21.77 -20.87 5.11
C HIS A 248 -20.55 -21.11 4.19
N ASN A 249 -19.95 -22.31 4.18
CA ASN A 249 -18.75 -22.60 3.35
C ASN A 249 -18.95 -22.53 1.81
N GLN A 250 -20.19 -22.33 1.35
CA GLN A 250 -20.49 -22.12 -0.07
C GLN A 250 -20.40 -20.65 -0.47
N GLU A 251 -20.36 -19.73 0.49
CA GLU A 251 -20.26 -18.30 0.24
C GLU A 251 -18.81 -17.82 0.35
N PRO A 252 -18.23 -17.20 -0.71
CA PRO A 252 -16.83 -16.76 -0.69
C PRO A 252 -16.50 -15.80 0.46
N HIS A 253 -17.39 -14.87 0.77
CA HIS A 253 -17.24 -13.88 1.85
C HIS A 253 -17.21 -14.54 3.24
N ALA A 254 -18.03 -15.56 3.47
CA ALA A 254 -18.02 -16.32 4.71
C ALA A 254 -16.72 -17.13 4.87
N VAL A 255 -16.21 -17.73 3.78
CA VAL A 255 -14.92 -18.44 3.81
C VAL A 255 -13.75 -17.49 4.09
N GLN A 256 -13.77 -16.28 3.53
CA GLN A 256 -12.78 -15.23 3.85
C GLN A 256 -12.84 -14.84 5.33
N LEU A 257 -14.05 -14.64 5.88
CA LEU A 257 -14.24 -14.32 7.30
C LEU A 257 -13.71 -15.45 8.20
N VAL A 258 -14.01 -16.70 7.88
CA VAL A 258 -13.51 -17.89 8.60
C VAL A 258 -11.98 -17.94 8.57
N ALA A 259 -11.37 -17.68 7.42
CA ALA A 259 -9.91 -17.67 7.29
C ALA A 259 -9.28 -16.57 8.13
N GLN A 260 -9.79 -15.34 8.04
CA GLN A 260 -9.29 -14.19 8.78
C GLN A 260 -9.43 -14.39 10.30
N MET A 261 -10.61 -14.80 10.78
CA MET A 261 -10.81 -15.09 12.20
C MET A 261 -9.93 -16.25 12.68
N SER A 262 -9.75 -17.30 11.86
CA SER A 262 -8.88 -18.43 12.23
C SER A 262 -7.43 -18.01 12.43
N VAL A 263 -6.89 -17.15 11.56
CA VAL A 263 -5.56 -16.55 11.76
C VAL A 263 -5.53 -15.70 13.03
N ASP A 264 -6.46 -14.75 13.15
CA ASP A 264 -6.40 -13.69 14.16
C ASP A 264 -6.70 -14.17 15.59
N TYR A 265 -7.29 -15.36 15.73
CA TYR A 265 -7.50 -16.07 17.00
C TYR A 265 -6.64 -17.34 17.12
N ALA A 266 -5.62 -17.48 16.26
CA ALA A 266 -4.63 -18.56 16.30
C ALA A 266 -5.22 -19.98 16.35
N ILE A 267 -6.25 -20.24 15.54
CA ILE A 267 -6.89 -21.56 15.43
C ILE A 267 -5.97 -22.49 14.62
N SER A 268 -5.64 -23.66 15.18
CA SER A 268 -4.69 -24.63 14.61
C SER A 268 -5.34 -25.96 14.21
N ASP A 269 -6.66 -26.00 14.01
CA ASP A 269 -7.38 -27.19 13.55
C ASP A 269 -7.06 -27.51 12.08
N ALA A 270 -6.30 -28.57 11.84
CA ALA A 270 -5.84 -28.97 10.51
C ALA A 270 -7.00 -29.33 9.55
N ASN A 271 -8.09 -29.92 10.06
CA ASN A 271 -9.23 -30.31 9.22
C ASN A 271 -10.00 -29.08 8.73
N LEU A 272 -10.18 -28.09 9.62
CA LEU A 272 -10.77 -26.80 9.28
C LEU A 272 -9.92 -26.11 8.20
N TRP A 273 -8.60 -26.01 8.42
CA TRP A 273 -7.70 -25.35 7.47
C TRP A 273 -7.62 -26.03 6.11
N ALA A 274 -7.60 -27.38 6.06
CA ALA A 274 -7.65 -28.12 4.80
C ALA A 274 -8.90 -27.73 3.98
N GLY A 275 -10.05 -27.65 4.64
CA GLY A 275 -11.30 -27.20 4.01
C GLY A 275 -11.24 -25.74 3.55
N VAL A 276 -10.83 -24.84 4.44
CA VAL A 276 -10.78 -23.38 4.18
C VAL A 276 -9.85 -23.07 3.01
N LEU A 277 -8.62 -23.60 3.03
CA LEU A 277 -7.66 -23.38 1.96
C LEU A 277 -8.16 -23.94 0.62
N GLN A 278 -8.78 -25.12 0.63
CA GLN A 278 -9.38 -25.70 -0.58
C GLN A 278 -10.51 -24.82 -1.14
N LYS A 279 -11.36 -24.24 -0.29
CA LYS A 279 -12.42 -23.33 -0.74
C LYS A 279 -11.88 -22.00 -1.25
N LEU A 280 -10.92 -21.38 -0.57
CA LEU A 280 -10.24 -20.16 -1.05
C LEU A 280 -9.63 -20.37 -2.43
N PHE A 281 -8.96 -21.51 -2.62
CA PHE A 281 -8.41 -21.92 -3.90
C PHE A 281 -9.49 -22.11 -4.97
N THR A 282 -10.57 -22.84 -4.64
CA THR A 282 -11.68 -23.13 -5.58
C THR A 282 -12.42 -21.86 -6.01
N PHE A 283 -12.57 -20.88 -5.11
CA PHE A 283 -13.17 -19.58 -5.43
C PHE A 283 -12.23 -18.63 -6.17
N GLY A 284 -10.99 -19.02 -6.45
CA GLY A 284 -10.01 -18.16 -7.14
C GLY A 284 -9.57 -16.95 -6.32
N LEU A 285 -9.72 -17.00 -4.99
CA LEU A 285 -9.35 -15.91 -4.07
C LEU A 285 -7.84 -15.90 -3.78
N LEU A 286 -7.02 -15.89 -4.83
CA LEU A 286 -5.58 -16.14 -4.75
C LEU A 286 -4.80 -15.13 -3.91
N ASN A 287 -5.19 -13.85 -3.93
CA ASN A 287 -4.55 -12.82 -3.08
C ASN A 287 -4.75 -13.13 -1.59
N GLN A 288 -5.99 -13.44 -1.20
CA GLN A 288 -6.31 -13.80 0.18
C GLN A 288 -5.68 -15.14 0.58
N LEU A 289 -5.65 -16.11 -0.35
CA LEU A 289 -4.97 -17.37 -0.14
C LEU A 289 -3.47 -17.15 0.13
N GLY A 290 -2.80 -16.29 -0.64
CA GLY A 290 -1.39 -15.95 -0.43
C GLY A 290 -1.13 -15.31 0.94
N GLU A 291 -1.95 -14.34 1.34
CA GLU A 291 -1.87 -13.72 2.67
C GLU A 291 -2.03 -14.75 3.80
N VAL A 292 -3.03 -15.63 3.68
CA VAL A 292 -3.28 -16.70 4.65
C VAL A 292 -2.08 -17.66 4.70
N LEU A 293 -1.60 -18.15 3.56
CA LEU A 293 -0.48 -19.08 3.49
C LEU A 293 0.78 -18.54 4.18
N VAL A 294 1.11 -17.26 3.97
CA VAL A 294 2.24 -16.62 4.66
C VAL A 294 2.03 -16.59 6.17
N LYS A 295 0.82 -16.29 6.64
CA LYS A 295 0.51 -16.30 8.09
C LYS A 295 0.49 -17.70 8.68
N LEU A 296 0.14 -18.73 7.88
CA LEU A 296 0.16 -20.12 8.32
C LEU A 296 1.57 -20.67 8.56
N ASN A 297 2.61 -20.00 8.05
CA ASN A 297 3.99 -20.42 8.28
C ASN A 297 4.37 -20.49 9.77
N SER A 298 3.73 -19.70 10.64
CA SER A 298 3.98 -19.77 12.09
C SER A 298 3.36 -21.01 12.76
N PHE A 299 2.53 -21.78 12.04
CA PHE A 299 1.84 -22.97 12.57
C PHE A 299 2.40 -24.23 11.90
N SER A 300 3.52 -24.75 12.41
CA SER A 300 4.21 -25.91 11.85
C SER A 300 3.32 -27.17 11.75
N CYS A 301 2.34 -27.32 12.65
CA CYS A 301 1.37 -28.42 12.60
C CYS A 301 0.48 -28.40 11.34
N LEU A 302 0.37 -27.28 10.65
CA LEU A 302 -0.46 -27.11 9.44
C LEU A 302 0.30 -27.38 8.14
N TRP A 303 1.61 -27.63 8.19
CA TRP A 303 2.41 -27.91 6.98
C TRP A 303 2.08 -29.27 6.35
N GLN A 304 1.43 -30.16 7.11
CA GLN A 304 1.02 -31.49 6.65
C GLN A 304 -0.34 -31.49 5.92
N ILE A 305 -0.94 -30.31 5.70
CA ILE A 305 -2.23 -30.21 5.00
C ILE A 305 -2.07 -30.71 3.54
N PRO A 306 -2.95 -31.61 3.07
CA PRO A 306 -2.93 -32.08 1.69
C PRO A 306 -3.07 -30.93 0.68
N ASN A 307 -2.42 -31.06 -0.48
CA ASN A 307 -2.45 -30.06 -1.56
C ASN A 307 -1.82 -28.70 -1.23
N LEU A 308 -1.13 -28.55 -0.09
CA LEU A 308 -0.48 -27.28 0.28
C LEU A 308 0.53 -26.82 -0.78
N ALA A 309 1.35 -27.74 -1.32
CA ALA A 309 2.29 -27.45 -2.41
C ALA A 309 1.60 -26.93 -3.68
N ARG A 310 0.42 -27.48 -4.02
CA ARG A 310 -0.38 -27.04 -5.17
C ARG A 310 -0.92 -25.62 -4.97
N MET A 311 -1.35 -25.28 -3.76
CA MET A 311 -1.86 -23.95 -3.42
C MET A 311 -0.75 -22.90 -3.48
N TRP A 312 0.40 -23.19 -2.87
CA TRP A 312 1.60 -22.34 -3.00
C TRP A 312 1.99 -22.17 -4.47
N THR A 313 1.98 -23.25 -5.25
CA THR A 313 2.30 -23.19 -6.67
C THR A 313 1.39 -22.24 -7.43
N ALA A 314 0.07 -22.31 -7.21
CA ALA A 314 -0.85 -21.42 -7.90
C ALA A 314 -0.68 -19.95 -7.48
N VAL A 315 -0.51 -19.67 -6.18
CA VAL A 315 -0.33 -18.29 -5.70
C VAL A 315 0.97 -17.69 -6.24
N ILE A 316 2.06 -18.44 -6.26
CA ILE A 316 3.36 -17.98 -6.78
C ILE A 316 3.32 -17.81 -8.30
N LEU A 317 2.71 -18.76 -9.02
CA LEU A 317 2.78 -18.84 -10.48
C LEU A 317 1.78 -17.93 -11.18
N THR A 318 0.59 -17.69 -10.61
CA THR A 318 -0.48 -16.91 -11.30
C THR A 318 -0.02 -15.52 -11.74
N PRO A 319 0.63 -14.70 -10.89
CA PRO A 319 1.13 -13.39 -11.32
C PRO A 319 2.17 -13.48 -12.44
N LEU A 320 2.93 -14.58 -12.52
CA LEU A 320 3.95 -14.80 -13.55
C LEU A 320 3.35 -15.19 -14.90
N MET A 321 2.14 -15.78 -14.91
CA MET A 321 1.44 -16.15 -16.14
C MET A 321 0.83 -14.93 -16.85
N GLU A 322 0.57 -13.86 -16.11
CA GLU A 322 -0.04 -12.61 -16.60
C GLU A 322 1.01 -11.59 -17.07
N VAL A 323 2.30 -11.92 -16.97
CA VAL A 323 3.38 -11.03 -17.39
C VAL A 323 3.45 -10.96 -18.91
N LEU A 324 3.45 -9.74 -19.44
CA LEU A 324 3.67 -9.44 -20.85
C LEU A 324 5.03 -8.77 -21.02
N SER A 325 5.65 -8.95 -22.18
CA SER A 325 6.89 -8.23 -22.54
C SER A 325 6.57 -7.03 -23.43
N PRO A 326 7.08 -5.82 -23.14
CA PRO A 326 7.91 -5.42 -21.99
C PRO A 326 7.13 -5.34 -20.66
N THR A 327 7.80 -5.64 -19.55
CA THR A 327 7.21 -5.64 -18.19
C THR A 327 6.89 -4.23 -17.70
N SER A 328 5.69 -4.03 -17.15
CA SER A 328 5.35 -2.79 -16.41
C SER A 328 5.97 -2.80 -15.00
N PRO A 329 6.16 -1.63 -14.36
CA PRO A 329 6.64 -1.57 -12.97
C PRO A 329 5.79 -2.38 -11.98
N GLU A 330 4.48 -2.45 -12.20
CA GLU A 330 3.56 -3.26 -11.38
C GLU A 330 3.80 -4.76 -11.58
N GLN A 331 4.00 -5.20 -12.82
CA GLN A 331 4.36 -6.58 -13.13
C GLN A 331 5.73 -6.94 -12.54
N GLU A 332 6.67 -6.00 -12.54
CA GLU A 332 7.98 -6.23 -11.94
C GLU A 332 7.89 -6.45 -10.43
N LYS A 333 7.09 -5.63 -9.76
CA LYS A 333 6.79 -5.79 -8.33
C LYS A 333 6.07 -7.12 -8.07
N ALA A 334 5.16 -7.53 -8.96
CA ALA A 334 4.46 -8.81 -8.85
C ALA A 334 5.43 -10.01 -8.96
N CYS A 335 6.34 -10.01 -9.94
CA CYS A 335 7.37 -11.06 -10.06
C CYS A 335 8.23 -11.16 -8.79
N ARG A 336 8.64 -10.01 -8.26
CA ARG A 336 9.42 -9.96 -7.03
C ARG A 336 8.64 -10.52 -5.84
N GLN A 337 7.36 -10.14 -5.71
CA GLN A 337 6.50 -10.68 -4.67
C GLN A 337 6.30 -12.19 -4.80
N SER A 338 6.17 -12.73 -6.02
CA SER A 338 6.15 -14.18 -6.27
C SER A 338 7.43 -14.86 -5.79
N PHE A 339 8.60 -14.26 -6.02
CA PHE A 339 9.86 -14.81 -5.53
C PHE A 339 9.96 -14.78 -4.00
N LEU A 340 9.49 -13.70 -3.35
CA LEU A 340 9.42 -13.64 -1.88
C LEU A 340 8.49 -14.69 -1.30
N LEU A 341 7.36 -14.97 -1.97
CA LEU A 341 6.47 -16.06 -1.57
C LEU A 341 7.13 -17.43 -1.72
N LEU A 342 7.94 -17.64 -2.76
CA LEU A 342 8.74 -18.86 -2.91
C LEU A 342 9.71 -19.04 -1.75
N LEU A 343 10.42 -17.98 -1.33
CA LEU A 343 11.33 -18.01 -0.18
C LEU A 343 10.62 -18.28 1.16
N ARG A 344 9.35 -17.88 1.27
CA ARG A 344 8.52 -18.10 2.46
C ARG A 344 7.83 -19.47 2.46
N CYS A 345 7.92 -20.25 1.39
CA CYS A 345 7.19 -21.52 1.30
C CYS A 345 7.81 -22.59 2.23
N PRO A 346 7.05 -23.14 3.20
CA PRO A 346 7.58 -24.12 4.15
C PRO A 346 7.74 -25.52 3.53
N VAL A 347 7.09 -25.79 2.40
CA VAL A 347 7.08 -27.07 1.68
C VAL A 347 7.88 -26.99 0.38
N LEU A 348 8.95 -26.18 0.36
CA LEU A 348 9.76 -25.91 -0.83
C LEU A 348 10.26 -27.17 -1.55
N ALA A 349 10.53 -28.24 -0.79
CA ALA A 349 10.97 -29.53 -1.34
C ALA A 349 9.90 -30.23 -2.21
N ASP A 350 8.63 -29.92 -2.01
CA ASP A 350 7.49 -30.48 -2.76
C ASP A 350 7.15 -29.66 -4.01
N LEU A 351 7.84 -28.53 -4.23
CA LEU A 351 7.61 -27.62 -5.35
C LEU A 351 8.57 -27.91 -6.52
N ASP A 352 8.09 -27.72 -7.75
CA ASP A 352 8.93 -27.75 -8.95
C ASP A 352 9.69 -26.41 -9.11
N ILE A 353 10.77 -26.26 -8.34
CA ILE A 353 11.64 -25.08 -8.34
C ILE A 353 12.21 -24.79 -9.74
N LEU A 354 12.49 -25.83 -10.53
CA LEU A 354 12.99 -25.68 -11.90
C LEU A 354 11.95 -25.03 -12.81
N ALA A 355 10.67 -25.40 -12.67
CA ALA A 355 9.58 -24.77 -13.41
C ALA A 355 9.44 -23.28 -13.04
N PHE A 356 9.57 -22.91 -11.76
CA PHE A 356 9.58 -21.49 -11.36
C PHE A 356 10.73 -20.72 -11.99
N GLY A 357 11.96 -21.27 -11.94
CA GLY A 357 13.12 -20.65 -12.59
C GLY A 357 12.89 -20.39 -14.09
N LYS A 358 12.36 -21.38 -14.82
CA LYS A 358 12.01 -21.21 -16.23
C LYS A 358 10.95 -20.11 -16.45
N ARG A 359 9.97 -20.00 -15.55
CA ARG A 359 8.91 -18.98 -15.62
C ARG A 359 9.44 -17.57 -15.37
N PHE A 360 10.34 -17.39 -14.40
CA PHE A 360 11.02 -16.11 -14.18
C PHE A 360 11.89 -15.71 -15.39
N ALA A 361 12.57 -16.68 -16.01
CA ALA A 361 13.34 -16.42 -17.23
C ALA A 361 12.44 -15.94 -18.39
N LEU A 362 11.30 -16.62 -18.60
CA LEU A 362 10.30 -16.21 -19.60
C LEU A 362 9.68 -14.84 -19.30
N ALA A 363 9.53 -14.48 -18.02
CA ALA A 363 9.05 -13.17 -17.59
C ALA A 363 10.12 -12.05 -17.71
N GLY A 364 11.30 -12.34 -18.29
CA GLY A 364 12.37 -11.36 -18.43
C GLY A 364 13.10 -11.03 -17.13
N ARG A 365 13.04 -11.91 -16.12
CA ARG A 365 13.70 -11.75 -14.81
C ARG A 365 14.80 -12.81 -14.59
N PRO A 366 15.92 -12.76 -15.35
CA PRO A 366 17.01 -13.72 -15.21
C PRO A 366 17.64 -13.73 -13.80
N SER A 367 17.69 -12.59 -13.08
CA SER A 367 18.16 -12.55 -11.69
C SER A 367 17.36 -13.50 -10.79
N LEU A 368 16.02 -13.36 -10.80
CA LEU A 368 15.11 -14.20 -10.01
C LEU A 368 15.10 -15.66 -10.48
N ALA A 369 15.31 -15.89 -11.78
CA ALA A 369 15.41 -17.24 -12.33
C ALA A 369 16.62 -17.99 -11.79
N VAL A 370 17.81 -17.37 -11.83
CA VAL A 370 19.03 -17.95 -11.23
C VAL A 370 18.89 -18.06 -9.72
N ALA A 371 18.33 -17.05 -9.05
CA ALA A 371 18.08 -17.10 -7.62
C ALA A 371 17.15 -18.26 -7.22
N SER A 372 16.15 -18.58 -8.05
CA SER A 372 15.27 -19.74 -7.84
C SER A 372 16.05 -21.06 -7.95
N LEU A 373 16.92 -21.19 -8.94
CA LEU A 373 17.75 -22.39 -9.11
C LEU A 373 18.74 -22.60 -7.95
N LEU A 374 19.18 -21.52 -7.28
CA LEU A 374 20.01 -21.62 -6.07
C LEU A 374 19.30 -22.29 -4.89
N LEU A 375 17.96 -22.27 -4.87
CA LEU A 375 17.17 -22.93 -3.84
C LEU A 375 17.12 -24.46 -4.01
N VAL A 376 17.45 -24.97 -5.21
CA VAL A 376 17.53 -26.41 -5.47
C VAL A 376 18.73 -26.99 -4.69
N PRO A 377 18.61 -28.17 -4.07
CA PRO A 377 19.72 -28.86 -3.42
C PRO A 377 20.97 -28.97 -4.33
N VAL A 378 22.15 -28.87 -3.72
CA VAL A 378 23.43 -28.88 -4.47
C VAL A 378 23.60 -30.21 -5.20
N GLY A 379 23.60 -30.16 -6.53
CA GLY A 379 23.76 -31.34 -7.37
C GLY A 379 24.30 -31.02 -8.76
N ALA A 380 24.67 -32.05 -9.52
CA ALA A 380 25.16 -31.90 -10.89
C ALA A 380 24.09 -31.28 -11.81
N ASP A 381 22.82 -31.66 -11.62
CA ASP A 381 21.71 -31.13 -12.41
C ASP A 381 21.48 -29.64 -12.15
N ARG A 382 21.58 -29.19 -10.89
CA ARG A 382 21.46 -27.76 -10.56
C ARG A 382 22.53 -26.94 -11.29
N ARG A 383 23.79 -27.37 -11.26
CA ARG A 383 24.88 -26.67 -11.94
C ARG A 383 24.65 -26.58 -13.45
N LYS A 384 24.21 -27.66 -14.08
CA LYS A 384 23.86 -27.68 -15.51
C LYS A 384 22.77 -26.65 -15.84
N HIS A 385 21.65 -26.67 -15.10
CA HIS A 385 20.56 -25.71 -15.34
C HIS A 385 20.98 -24.25 -15.13
N ILE A 386 21.83 -23.97 -14.14
CA ILE A 386 22.36 -22.62 -13.93
C ILE A 386 23.25 -22.22 -15.12
N GLN A 387 24.18 -23.09 -15.55
CA GLN A 387 25.06 -22.80 -16.69
C GLN A 387 24.27 -22.60 -17.98
N ASP A 388 23.28 -23.45 -18.24
CA ASP A 388 22.40 -23.34 -19.41
C ASP A 388 21.63 -22.02 -19.41
N LEU A 389 21.19 -21.54 -18.25
CA LEU A 389 20.51 -20.25 -18.13
C LEU A 389 21.48 -19.09 -18.35
N LEU A 390 22.66 -19.12 -17.73
CA LEU A 390 23.69 -18.10 -17.90
C LEU A 390 24.12 -17.97 -19.38
N ASN A 391 24.34 -19.10 -20.07
CA ASN A 391 24.68 -19.13 -21.49
C ASN A 391 23.61 -18.50 -22.41
N ASN A 392 22.34 -18.49 -21.98
CA ASN A 392 21.20 -18.09 -22.81
C ASN A 392 20.56 -16.75 -22.40
N CYS A 393 21.05 -16.10 -21.33
CA CYS A 393 20.48 -14.86 -20.81
C CYS A 393 21.38 -13.65 -21.06
N CYS A 394 20.78 -12.45 -21.03
CA CYS A 394 21.53 -11.20 -21.06
C CYS A 394 22.17 -10.95 -19.69
N LEU A 395 23.49 -11.18 -19.56
CA LEU A 395 24.22 -11.00 -18.30
C LEU A 395 24.19 -9.55 -17.79
N GLU A 396 24.12 -8.55 -18.67
CA GLU A 396 23.92 -7.14 -18.27
C GLU A 396 22.60 -6.94 -17.52
N THR A 397 21.50 -7.48 -18.05
CA THR A 397 20.17 -7.38 -17.43
C THR A 397 20.13 -8.15 -16.12
N LEU A 398 20.79 -9.31 -16.06
CA LEU A 398 20.91 -10.09 -14.83
C LEU A 398 21.65 -9.28 -13.75
N LEU A 399 22.79 -8.67 -14.08
CA LEU A 399 23.57 -7.88 -13.13
C LEU A 399 22.83 -6.62 -12.66
N SER A 400 22.12 -5.91 -13.55
CA SER A 400 21.35 -4.73 -13.13
C SER A 400 20.23 -5.12 -12.16
N GLN A 401 19.44 -6.14 -12.51
CA GLN A 401 18.35 -6.64 -11.67
C GLN A 401 18.88 -7.13 -10.32
N ALA A 402 19.93 -7.94 -10.30
CA ALA A 402 20.50 -8.44 -9.05
C ALA A 402 21.07 -7.31 -8.17
N THR A 403 21.60 -6.24 -8.77
CA THR A 403 22.08 -5.06 -8.03
C THR A 403 20.92 -4.28 -7.39
N GLU A 404 19.80 -4.14 -8.10
CA GLU A 404 18.58 -3.55 -7.56
C GLU A 404 18.02 -4.40 -6.42
N ASP A 405 17.96 -5.72 -6.60
CA ASP A 405 17.52 -6.67 -5.57
C ASP A 405 18.39 -6.58 -4.29
N VAL A 406 19.71 -6.32 -4.42
CA VAL A 406 20.60 -6.06 -3.27
C VAL A 406 20.24 -4.75 -2.56
N ARG A 407 19.90 -3.68 -3.30
CA ARG A 407 19.56 -2.36 -2.73
C ARG A 407 18.25 -2.40 -1.95
N GLU A 408 17.27 -3.16 -2.42
CA GLU A 408 15.98 -3.29 -1.74
C GLU A 408 16.04 -4.17 -0.49
N GLY A 409 16.99 -5.12 -0.42
CA GLY A 409 17.40 -5.78 0.82
C GLY A 409 16.71 -7.12 1.14
N ASP A 410 15.53 -7.41 0.61
CA ASP A 410 14.71 -8.56 1.03
C ASP A 410 15.36 -9.95 0.84
N PHE A 411 16.24 -10.10 -0.15
CA PHE A 411 17.00 -11.34 -0.41
C PHE A 411 18.43 -11.05 -0.87
N SER A 412 19.03 -10.00 -0.28
CA SER A 412 20.36 -9.48 -0.68
C SER A 412 21.47 -10.53 -0.68
N VAL A 413 21.42 -11.54 0.20
CA VAL A 413 22.41 -12.63 0.23
C VAL A 413 22.34 -13.49 -1.04
N LEU A 414 21.14 -13.87 -1.47
CA LEU A 414 20.94 -14.63 -2.71
C LEU A 414 21.30 -13.77 -3.93
N ALA A 415 20.89 -12.50 -3.94
CA ALA A 415 21.22 -11.59 -5.03
C ALA A 415 22.75 -11.40 -5.19
N LYS A 416 23.50 -11.29 -4.09
CA LYS A 416 24.97 -11.28 -4.11
C LYS A 416 25.57 -12.58 -4.68
N GLN A 417 24.98 -13.73 -4.37
CA GLN A 417 25.42 -15.02 -4.96
C GLN A 417 25.15 -15.08 -6.46
N VAL A 418 24.01 -14.55 -6.92
CA VAL A 418 23.68 -14.43 -8.35
C VAL A 418 24.70 -13.54 -9.07
N ILE A 419 25.02 -12.38 -8.50
CA ILE A 419 26.08 -11.48 -9.02
C ILE A 419 27.40 -12.24 -9.13
N LYS A 420 27.80 -12.95 -8.06
CA LYS A 420 29.04 -13.72 -8.04
C LYS A 420 29.11 -14.74 -9.18
N MET A 421 28.07 -15.54 -9.39
CA MET A 421 28.04 -16.56 -10.43
C MET A 421 28.03 -15.96 -11.84
N ALA A 422 27.32 -14.85 -12.05
CA ALA A 422 27.33 -14.17 -13.33
C ALA A 422 28.74 -13.63 -13.65
N LEU A 423 29.43 -13.05 -12.67
CA LEU A 423 30.80 -12.58 -12.84
C LEU A 423 31.77 -13.74 -13.11
N GLU A 424 31.69 -14.85 -12.35
CA GLU A 424 32.48 -16.06 -12.60
C GLU A 424 32.29 -16.57 -14.03
N HIS A 425 31.04 -16.63 -14.51
CA HIS A 425 30.73 -17.05 -15.87
C HIS A 425 31.25 -16.10 -16.94
N MET A 426 31.20 -14.78 -16.71
CA MET A 426 31.79 -13.78 -17.62
C MET A 426 33.32 -13.94 -17.72
N VAL A 427 34.00 -14.28 -16.63
CA VAL A 427 35.45 -14.62 -16.65
C VAL A 427 35.67 -15.83 -17.56
N GLU A 428 34.88 -16.88 -17.39
CA GLU A 428 35.04 -18.14 -18.13
C GLU A 428 34.78 -17.99 -19.63
N MET A 429 33.79 -17.16 -20.00
CA MET A 429 33.38 -16.95 -21.39
C MET A 429 34.14 -15.82 -22.10
N GLY A 430 34.95 -15.03 -21.38
CA GLY A 430 35.67 -13.88 -21.94
C GLY A 430 34.73 -12.80 -22.49
N GLU A 431 33.57 -12.59 -21.86
CA GLU A 431 32.53 -11.72 -22.40
C GLU A 431 32.85 -10.22 -22.20
N THR A 432 32.74 -9.44 -23.28
CA THR A 432 33.34 -8.10 -23.41
C THR A 432 32.39 -6.94 -23.06
N ARG A 433 31.11 -7.24 -22.81
CA ARG A 433 30.02 -6.24 -22.70
C ARG A 433 29.77 -5.82 -21.26
N ILE A 434 30.75 -5.16 -20.67
CA ILE A 434 30.63 -4.65 -19.29
C ILE A 434 30.46 -3.13 -19.32
N LYS A 435 29.31 -2.64 -18.83
CA LYS A 435 29.08 -1.21 -18.63
C LYS A 435 29.79 -0.69 -17.38
N ALA A 436 30.17 0.60 -17.40
CA ALA A 436 30.83 1.28 -16.27
C ALA A 436 30.08 1.13 -14.93
N ALA A 437 28.75 1.03 -14.98
CA ALA A 437 27.90 0.88 -13.80
C ALA A 437 28.15 -0.42 -12.99
N HIS A 438 28.72 -1.47 -13.61
CA HIS A 438 29.00 -2.75 -12.96
C HIS A 438 30.46 -2.88 -12.49
N LEU A 439 31.32 -1.89 -12.78
CA LEU A 439 32.72 -1.88 -12.35
C LEU A 439 32.91 -1.98 -10.82
N PRO A 440 32.10 -1.34 -9.96
CA PRO A 440 32.24 -1.53 -8.52
C PRO A 440 31.98 -2.97 -8.06
N LEU A 441 31.10 -3.70 -8.76
CA LEU A 441 30.82 -5.11 -8.44
C LEU A 441 31.98 -6.01 -8.87
N ILE A 442 32.57 -5.71 -10.02
CA ILE A 442 33.78 -6.36 -10.51
C ILE A 442 34.95 -6.06 -9.58
N LYS A 443 35.07 -4.82 -9.08
CA LYS A 443 36.04 -4.43 -8.05
C LYS A 443 35.95 -5.39 -6.85
N ASP A 444 34.78 -5.49 -6.23
CA ASP A 444 34.58 -6.31 -5.04
C ASP A 444 34.81 -7.80 -5.31
N PHE A 445 34.44 -8.29 -6.50
CA PHE A 445 34.66 -9.67 -6.92
C PHE A 445 36.14 -9.98 -7.18
N VAL A 446 36.83 -9.08 -7.89
CA VAL A 446 38.26 -9.20 -8.24
C VAL A 446 39.13 -9.19 -7.00
N PHE A 447 38.81 -8.35 -6.02
CA PHE A 447 39.58 -8.29 -4.78
C PHE A 447 39.22 -9.38 -3.77
N GLY A 448 38.16 -10.16 -4.02
CA GLY A 448 37.70 -11.26 -3.15
C GLY A 448 38.11 -12.67 -3.58
N GLN A 449 38.62 -12.88 -4.80
CA GLN A 449 39.01 -14.19 -5.35
C GLN A 449 40.42 -14.11 -5.97
N GLN A 450 41.18 -15.21 -6.01
CA GLN A 450 42.54 -15.24 -6.58
C GLN A 450 42.58 -15.59 -8.09
N ARG A 451 41.42 -15.67 -8.78
CA ARG A 451 41.35 -16.10 -10.19
C ARG A 451 40.66 -15.07 -11.07
N ILE A 452 41.34 -13.96 -11.42
CA ILE A 452 40.78 -12.95 -12.35
C ILE A 452 41.73 -12.52 -13.48
N ARG A 453 42.71 -13.36 -13.84
CA ARG A 453 43.64 -13.07 -14.94
C ARG A 453 42.92 -12.75 -16.26
N GLY A 454 41.98 -13.60 -16.68
CA GLY A 454 41.28 -13.44 -17.97
C GLY A 454 40.40 -12.18 -18.06
N LEU A 455 39.76 -11.77 -16.96
CA LEU A 455 38.91 -10.57 -16.95
C LEU A 455 39.77 -9.30 -16.84
N LEU A 456 40.89 -9.33 -16.13
CA LEU A 456 41.85 -8.22 -16.05
C LEU A 456 42.57 -7.98 -17.38
N GLU A 457 43.08 -9.04 -18.02
CA GLU A 457 43.74 -8.96 -19.34
C GLU A 457 42.79 -8.41 -20.40
N HIS A 458 41.51 -8.81 -20.37
CA HIS A 458 40.53 -8.38 -21.36
C HIS A 458 39.96 -6.96 -21.12
N LEU A 459 39.85 -6.50 -19.87
CA LEU A 459 39.46 -5.11 -19.59
C LEU A 459 40.57 -4.11 -20.01
N ILE A 460 41.83 -4.54 -19.96
CA ILE A 460 42.97 -3.79 -20.52
C ILE A 460 42.82 -3.68 -22.04
N GLU A 461 42.48 -4.79 -22.73
CA GLU A 461 42.24 -4.80 -24.19
C GLU A 461 41.07 -3.91 -24.64
N ASN A 462 40.04 -3.72 -23.80
CA ASN A 462 38.88 -2.86 -24.10
C ASN A 462 39.09 -1.38 -23.71
N GLY A 463 40.30 -0.96 -23.35
CA GLY A 463 40.62 0.45 -23.09
C GLY A 463 40.21 0.99 -21.72
N TRP A 464 39.98 0.12 -20.73
CA TRP A 464 39.62 0.53 -19.36
C TRP A 464 40.84 0.74 -18.44
N GLU A 465 42.04 0.90 -19.03
CA GLU A 465 43.31 0.99 -18.31
C GLU A 465 43.27 2.02 -17.17
N THR A 466 42.77 3.23 -17.44
CA THR A 466 42.71 4.34 -16.47
C THR A 466 41.83 4.04 -15.25
N GLU A 467 40.73 3.31 -15.46
CA GLU A 467 39.77 3.00 -14.41
C GLU A 467 40.27 1.81 -13.56
N LEU A 468 40.86 0.80 -14.19
CA LEU A 468 41.55 -0.29 -13.49
C LEU A 468 42.72 0.19 -12.64
N LEU A 469 43.51 1.14 -13.14
CA LEU A 469 44.60 1.75 -12.39
C LEU A 469 44.09 2.49 -11.14
N ARG A 470 42.94 3.16 -11.24
CA ARG A 470 42.28 3.82 -10.11
C ARG A 470 41.80 2.79 -9.08
N LEU A 471 41.23 1.67 -9.53
CA LEU A 471 40.76 0.58 -8.67
C LEU A 471 41.92 -0.13 -7.95
N ILE A 472 43.03 -0.38 -8.64
CA ILE A 472 44.25 -0.98 -8.08
C ILE A 472 44.92 -0.03 -7.08
N ALA A 473 45.00 1.27 -7.39
CA ALA A 473 45.55 2.28 -6.48
C ALA A 473 44.73 2.43 -5.19
N GLU A 474 43.39 2.38 -5.28
CA GLU A 474 42.52 2.36 -4.10
C GLU A 474 42.66 1.08 -3.28
N HIS A 475 42.83 -0.09 -3.94
CA HIS A 475 43.03 -1.35 -3.22
C HIS A 475 44.35 -1.39 -2.46
N LEU A 476 45.47 -1.01 -3.09
CA LEU A 476 46.78 -0.90 -2.44
C LEU A 476 46.73 0.03 -1.21
N LYS A 477 45.96 1.12 -1.31
CA LYS A 477 45.71 2.04 -0.19
C LYS A 477 44.89 1.40 0.96
N HIS A 478 43.95 0.50 0.64
CA HIS A 478 43.14 -0.22 1.63
C HIS A 478 43.84 -1.44 2.24
N SER A 479 44.75 -2.11 1.52
CA SER A 479 45.54 -3.26 1.98
C SER A 479 46.83 -2.85 2.70
N GLY A 480 47.18 -1.56 2.70
CA GLY A 480 48.39 -1.04 3.35
C GLY A 480 49.68 -1.20 2.52
N GLU A 481 49.58 -1.67 1.28
CA GLU A 481 50.70 -1.75 0.35
C GLU A 481 50.91 -0.40 -0.39
N SER A 482 52.14 0.09 -0.46
CA SER A 482 52.45 1.32 -1.20
C SER A 482 52.45 1.08 -2.72
N VAL A 483 51.81 1.96 -3.49
CA VAL A 483 51.91 1.94 -4.96
C VAL A 483 53.38 2.13 -5.36
N PRO A 484 54.01 1.18 -6.09
CA PRO A 484 55.41 1.31 -6.49
C PRO A 484 55.59 2.54 -7.39
N GLN A 485 56.34 3.52 -6.90
CA GLN A 485 56.62 4.76 -7.61
C GLN A 485 57.57 4.50 -8.79
N GLY A 486 57.23 5.02 -9.97
CA GLY A 486 58.07 4.95 -11.18
C GLY A 486 57.78 3.79 -12.14
N VAL A 487 56.75 2.98 -11.88
CA VAL A 487 56.32 1.89 -12.79
C VAL A 487 55.28 2.44 -13.76
N SER A 488 55.41 2.13 -15.06
CA SER A 488 54.40 2.55 -16.04
C SER A 488 53.05 1.92 -15.70
N PRO A 489 51.92 2.59 -15.96
CA PRO A 489 50.61 2.06 -15.56
C PRO A 489 50.32 0.67 -16.16
N SER A 490 50.80 0.42 -17.37
CA SER A 490 50.74 -0.86 -18.06
C SER A 490 51.62 -1.95 -17.40
N GLU A 491 52.79 -1.59 -16.85
CA GLU A 491 53.62 -2.53 -16.06
C GLU A 491 53.04 -2.81 -14.67
N LEU A 492 52.35 -1.84 -14.06
CA LEU A 492 51.66 -2.00 -12.79
C LEU A 492 50.50 -3.00 -12.92
N LEU A 493 49.73 -2.88 -14.01
CA LEU A 493 48.69 -3.83 -14.39
C LEU A 493 49.26 -5.24 -14.63
N LYS A 494 50.35 -5.35 -15.42
CA LYS A 494 51.04 -6.63 -15.66
C LYS A 494 51.54 -7.29 -14.38
N ARG A 495 52.19 -6.53 -13.49
CA ARG A 495 52.65 -7.05 -12.19
C ARG A 495 51.51 -7.51 -11.28
N PHE A 496 50.35 -6.87 -11.35
CA PHE A 496 49.17 -7.28 -10.58
C PHE A 496 48.55 -8.55 -11.14
N VAL A 497 48.51 -8.68 -12.47
CA VAL A 497 48.13 -9.91 -13.18
C VAL A 497 49.09 -11.05 -12.85
N ASP A 498 50.41 -10.81 -12.89
CA ASP A 498 51.45 -11.82 -12.59
C ASP A 498 51.47 -12.22 -11.09
N LYS A 499 51.18 -11.29 -10.17
CA LYS A 499 51.04 -11.61 -8.73
C LYS A 499 49.88 -12.58 -8.46
N SER A 500 48.82 -12.56 -9.27
CA SER A 500 47.72 -13.51 -9.16
C SER A 500 48.10 -14.96 -9.54
N GLU A 501 49.30 -15.20 -10.10
CA GLU A 501 49.81 -16.55 -10.39
C GLU A 501 50.47 -17.25 -9.19
N ASN A 502 50.89 -16.52 -8.14
CA ASN A 502 51.89 -17.02 -7.18
C ASN A 502 51.38 -17.24 -5.73
N THR A 503 50.07 -17.23 -5.49
CA THR A 503 49.50 -17.70 -4.23
C THR A 503 48.66 -18.96 -4.47
N PRO A 504 48.92 -20.07 -3.76
CA PRO A 504 48.25 -21.35 -3.99
C PRO A 504 46.75 -21.34 -3.68
#